data_AF-A0AAD1R8Y5-F1
#
_entry.id   AF-A0AAD1R8Y5-F1
#
_cell.length_a   1.000
_cell.length_b   1.000
_cell.length_c   1.000
_cell.angle_alpha   90.00
_cell.angle_beta   90.00
_cell.angle_gamma   90.00
#
_symmetry.space_group_name_H-M   'P 1'
#
loop_
_entity.id
_entity.type
_entity.pdbx_description
1 polymer ?
#
loop_
_entity_poly.entity_id
_entity_poly.type
_entity_poly.pdbx_seq_one_letter_code
_entity_poly.pdbx_strand_id
1 'polypeptide(L)'
;MDRNILLSNQLTHIPPFEYLRMRTTETPQYSPIQTAGDSAENIMSLNLDLNDDEENKNTGPSLNSEDQQERIQARRLRIAARIEAKRREALGEDPNVHKDKKEEPRKSHKQVEHSRQRLTKLLRDGTELVTNVQIAADARETQRRAEEEELRRLRIERLDNEAKTSLEKFEEITKKWLSTGTKKIPQEQWELLNSQQQQCGQLIEDKNKLIGELQQELKRKDDHYVKDLKKQAEDIDILIGRMEEQIKNLMKTYREELLEIERAFESERRELLNSSRNKWEKGMQARRDKELEDLMNRMKKVEEYENQLNQLRVQDGEEYNLIKIKLENDVQLLQQQLQQMKATYQLNQEKLEYNYQVLKKRDEENTVTKSQQKRRITRLQDALNNLRIKLDKQIKQGKDDNQALTDDLKRIVDQYKELQKKMRHFAIVDEKKFTDIWLMNEEEMKELVIRALDSDRIIHEQQLGLPWKAPDLSFMDNVGPLVRQEKVKKTASMLAQEVMASSADGSMPPLGDGQNISDGSSQAEPYPPFSARTVKQILELLSDESVKDEFWAGCPVIAGLDVHLEQ
;
A
#
# COMPACT_ATOMS: atom_id res chain seq x y z
N MET A 1 -23.03 -24.37 -10.81
CA MET A 1 -22.05 -24.07 -9.74
C MET A 1 -22.25 -22.62 -9.36
N ASP A 2 -23.42 -22.27 -8.81
CA ASP A 2 -23.84 -22.42 -7.41
C ASP A 2 -23.24 -21.38 -6.47
N ARG A 3 -24.18 -20.69 -5.80
CA ARG A 3 -24.12 -19.78 -4.65
C ARG A 3 -24.03 -18.28 -4.99
N ASN A 4 -25.16 -17.56 -5.01
CA ASN A 4 -26.00 -17.09 -3.89
C ASN A 4 -25.26 -16.27 -2.83
N ILE A 5 -25.68 -14.99 -2.70
CA ILE A 5 -26.06 -14.20 -1.51
C ILE A 5 -25.90 -12.72 -1.94
N LEU A 6 -26.97 -12.08 -2.43
CA LEU A 6 -27.97 -11.30 -1.67
C LEU A 6 -27.37 -10.08 -0.95
N LEU A 7 -27.69 -8.89 -1.45
CA LEU A 7 -28.55 -7.96 -0.72
C LEU A 7 -29.35 -7.10 -1.71
N SER A 8 -30.66 -7.14 -1.49
CA SER A 8 -31.75 -6.57 -2.28
C SER A 8 -32.10 -5.16 -1.84
N ASN A 9 -32.67 -4.41 -2.79
CA ASN A 9 -33.76 -3.44 -2.63
C ASN A 9 -33.56 -2.27 -1.66
N GLN A 10 -33.51 -1.05 -2.22
CA GLN A 10 -34.58 -0.07 -1.97
C GLN A 10 -34.63 1.04 -3.02
N LEU A 11 -35.75 1.04 -3.74
CA LEU A 11 -36.53 2.14 -4.31
C LEU A 11 -35.83 3.48 -4.61
N THR A 12 -35.85 3.81 -5.90
CA THR A 12 -36.52 5.01 -6.44
C THR A 12 -37.01 6.03 -5.40
N HIS A 13 -36.25 7.11 -5.22
CA HIS A 13 -36.83 8.39 -4.85
C HIS A 13 -36.22 9.47 -5.73
N ILE A 14 -36.93 9.74 -6.82
CA ILE A 14 -36.84 10.97 -7.60
C ILE A 14 -37.33 12.09 -6.66
N PRO A 15 -36.51 13.08 -6.29
CA PRO A 15 -37.03 14.24 -5.58
C PRO A 15 -37.91 15.05 -6.55
N PRO A 16 -39.10 15.49 -6.13
CA PRO A 16 -39.97 16.28 -6.99
C PRO A 16 -39.36 17.65 -7.28
N PHE A 17 -39.61 18.11 -8.50
CA PHE A 17 -39.57 19.50 -8.92
C PHE A 17 -40.25 20.40 -7.87
N GLU A 18 -39.46 21.03 -6.99
CA GLU A 18 -39.88 22.28 -6.37
C GLU A 18 -39.46 23.40 -7.30
N TYR A 19 -40.45 23.91 -8.03
CA TYR A 19 -40.43 25.23 -8.63
C TYR A 19 -39.86 26.21 -7.60
N LEU A 20 -38.66 26.74 -7.87
CA LEU A 20 -38.22 28.01 -7.30
C LEU A 20 -39.20 29.06 -7.81
N ARG A 21 -40.27 29.25 -7.04
CA ARG A 21 -41.19 30.37 -7.13
C ARG A 21 -40.32 31.62 -7.02
N MET A 22 -40.04 32.24 -8.17
CA MET A 22 -39.65 33.64 -8.21
C MET A 22 -40.74 34.42 -7.46
N ARG A 23 -40.47 34.74 -6.20
CA ARG A 23 -41.14 35.85 -5.53
C ARG A 23 -40.57 37.12 -6.14
N THR A 24 -41.07 37.45 -7.33
CA THR A 24 -41.27 38.85 -7.68
C THR A 24 -42.35 39.41 -6.75
N THR A 25 -42.27 40.71 -6.48
CA THR A 25 -43.13 41.53 -5.61
C THR A 25 -42.85 41.47 -4.10
N GLU A 26 -41.66 41.93 -3.69
CA GLU A 26 -41.60 42.82 -2.52
C GLU A 26 -41.67 44.25 -3.03
N THR A 27 -42.90 44.75 -3.12
CA THR A 27 -43.20 46.17 -3.10
C THR A 27 -42.52 46.80 -1.87
N PRO A 28 -41.76 47.89 -2.01
CA PRO A 28 -41.31 48.62 -0.83
C PRO A 28 -42.56 49.12 -0.10
N GLN A 29 -42.74 48.66 1.14
CA GLN A 29 -43.71 49.26 2.05
C GLN A 29 -43.35 50.75 2.17
N TYR A 30 -44.12 51.57 1.46
CA TYR A 30 -44.30 52.96 1.81
C TYR A 30 -44.81 52.98 3.25
N SER A 31 -43.96 53.42 4.17
CA SER A 31 -44.41 53.96 5.45
C SER A 31 -45.47 55.03 5.16
N PRO A 32 -46.69 54.94 5.70
CA PRO A 32 -47.64 56.03 5.60
C PRO A 32 -47.01 57.24 6.28
N ILE A 33 -46.75 58.28 5.49
CA ILE A 33 -46.62 59.64 6.01
C ILE A 33 -47.97 59.91 6.68
N GLN A 34 -48.00 59.84 8.01
CA GLN A 34 -49.10 60.42 8.77
C GLN A 34 -49.05 61.93 8.52
N THR A 35 -49.90 62.38 7.62
CA THR A 35 -50.37 63.76 7.58
C THR A 35 -51.05 64.05 8.91
N ALA A 36 -50.32 64.64 9.85
CA ALA A 36 -50.88 65.33 11.00
C ALA A 36 -51.28 66.75 10.53
N GLY A 37 -52.45 66.83 9.90
CA GLY A 37 -53.25 68.05 9.87
C GLY A 37 -54.32 67.88 10.94
N ASP A 38 -54.19 68.66 12.02
CA ASP A 38 -55.26 69.22 12.87
C ASP A 38 -54.78 69.33 14.32
N SER A 39 -54.39 70.55 14.68
CA SER A 39 -54.75 71.20 15.95
C SER A 39 -54.02 72.55 16.04
N ALA A 40 -54.62 73.56 15.42
CA ALA A 40 -54.56 74.88 16.01
C ALA A 40 -55.53 74.86 17.20
N GLU A 41 -55.00 74.93 18.43
CA GLU A 41 -55.38 75.93 19.42
C GLU A 41 -54.70 75.65 20.77
N ASN A 42 -53.87 76.63 21.16
CA ASN A 42 -53.78 77.20 22.50
C ASN A 42 -53.29 76.30 23.66
N ILE A 43 -52.11 76.61 24.21
CA ILE A 43 -51.98 77.29 25.52
C ILE A 43 -50.48 77.45 25.88
N MET A 44 -50.10 78.70 26.17
CA MET A 44 -48.94 79.07 26.97
C MET A 44 -49.09 78.53 28.41
N SER A 45 -48.13 77.77 28.91
CA SER A 45 -47.76 77.71 30.35
C SER A 45 -46.60 76.73 30.51
N LEU A 46 -45.38 77.22 30.76
CA LEU A 46 -44.74 77.33 32.08
C LEU A 46 -44.13 76.01 32.58
N ASN A 47 -42.81 76.09 32.77
CA ASN A 47 -41.92 75.17 33.48
C ASN A 47 -42.57 74.50 34.69
N LEU A 48 -42.24 73.23 34.89
CA LEU A 48 -41.87 72.66 36.20
C LEU A 48 -41.16 71.33 35.99
N ASP A 49 -39.90 71.30 36.42
CA ASP A 49 -39.17 70.09 36.79
C ASP A 49 -40.02 69.25 37.75
N LEU A 50 -39.92 67.92 37.62
CA LEU A 50 -39.80 66.96 38.73
C LEU A 50 -39.63 65.55 38.16
N ASN A 51 -38.44 65.00 38.41
CA ASN A 51 -38.07 63.61 38.67
C ASN A 51 -39.08 62.49 38.33
N ASP A 52 -38.62 61.54 37.52
CA ASP A 52 -38.79 60.12 37.84
C ASP A 52 -37.54 59.36 37.37
N ASP A 53 -36.69 59.08 38.34
CA ASP A 53 -35.61 58.10 38.30
C ASP A 53 -36.22 56.69 38.26
N GLU A 54 -36.20 56.03 37.11
CA GLU A 54 -36.19 54.56 37.02
C GLU A 54 -35.29 54.16 35.84
N GLU A 55 -33.99 54.48 35.97
CA GLU A 55 -32.94 53.77 35.23
C GLU A 55 -32.89 52.32 35.72
N ASN A 56 -33.74 51.48 35.13
CA ASN A 56 -33.55 50.04 35.15
C ASN A 56 -32.28 49.74 34.35
N LYS A 57 -31.14 49.74 35.04
CA LYS A 57 -29.83 49.34 34.52
C LYS A 57 -29.95 47.92 34.00
N ASN A 58 -30.26 47.79 32.72
CA ASN A 58 -30.04 46.61 31.92
C ASN A 58 -28.53 46.43 31.75
N THR A 59 -27.83 46.12 32.86
CA THR A 59 -26.44 45.72 32.86
C THR A 59 -26.37 44.45 32.02
N GLY A 60 -25.83 44.59 30.81
CA GLY A 60 -25.64 43.46 29.90
C GLY A 60 -24.85 42.31 30.56
N PRO A 61 -24.79 41.13 29.91
CA PRO A 61 -24.28 39.90 30.51
C PRO A 61 -22.94 40.12 31.23
N SER A 62 -22.93 39.88 32.55
CA SER A 62 -21.77 40.14 33.40
C SER A 62 -20.90 38.89 33.56
N LEU A 63 -19.58 39.06 33.54
CA LEU A 63 -18.62 37.98 33.82
C LEU A 63 -18.70 37.47 35.26
N ASN A 64 -19.28 38.27 36.15
CA ASN A 64 -19.44 37.98 37.58
C ASN A 64 -20.87 37.55 37.95
N SER A 65 -21.73 37.27 36.96
CA SER A 65 -23.06 36.72 37.22
C SER A 65 -22.98 35.29 37.76
N GLU A 66 -23.89 34.93 38.67
CA GLU A 66 -24.01 33.58 39.23
C GLU A 66 -24.47 32.57 38.16
N ASP A 67 -25.17 33.03 37.11
CA ASP A 67 -25.62 32.18 36.01
C ASP A 67 -24.47 31.85 35.02
N GLN A 68 -24.29 30.55 34.77
CA GLN A 68 -23.30 30.05 33.82
C GLN A 68 -23.57 30.51 32.38
N GLN A 69 -24.84 30.66 32.00
CA GLN A 69 -25.20 31.06 30.64
C GLN A 69 -24.84 32.53 30.38
N GLU A 70 -25.10 33.42 31.33
CA GLU A 70 -24.70 34.82 31.25
C GLU A 70 -23.18 34.98 31.18
N ARG A 71 -22.41 34.19 31.94
CA ARG A 71 -20.93 34.21 31.84
C ARG A 71 -20.41 33.76 30.47
N ILE A 72 -21.04 32.74 29.86
CA ILE A 72 -20.69 32.27 28.52
C ILE A 72 -21.03 33.34 27.47
N GLN A 73 -22.20 33.97 27.59
CA GLN A 73 -22.61 35.05 26.69
C GLN A 73 -21.70 36.28 26.83
N ALA A 74 -21.36 36.69 28.06
CA ALA A 74 -20.40 37.75 28.33
C ALA A 74 -19.02 37.47 27.74
N ARG A 75 -18.52 36.22 27.83
CA ARG A 75 -17.27 35.79 27.18
C ARG A 75 -17.36 35.82 25.66
N ARG A 76 -18.45 35.32 25.08
CA ARG A 76 -18.69 35.36 23.63
C ARG A 76 -18.72 36.80 23.10
N LEU A 77 -19.41 37.70 23.79
CA LEU A 77 -19.47 39.12 23.45
C LEU A 77 -18.08 39.78 23.57
N ARG A 78 -17.29 39.45 24.60
CA ARG A 78 -15.91 39.95 24.74
C ARG A 78 -14.98 39.44 23.65
N ILE A 79 -15.09 38.16 23.27
CA ILE A 79 -14.30 37.58 22.18
C ILE A 79 -14.72 38.19 20.84
N ALA A 80 -16.03 38.33 20.59
CA ALA A 80 -16.55 38.99 19.41
C ALA A 80 -16.07 40.45 19.32
N ALA A 81 -16.14 41.21 20.41
CA ALA A 81 -15.61 42.57 20.47
C ALA A 81 -14.10 42.64 20.24
N ARG A 82 -13.32 41.64 20.70
CA ARG A 82 -11.88 41.57 20.46
C ARG A 82 -11.53 41.21 19.02
N ILE A 83 -12.31 40.33 18.39
CA ILE A 83 -12.20 40.00 16.96
C ILE A 83 -12.57 41.21 16.10
N GLU A 84 -13.66 41.89 16.45
CA GLU A 84 -14.11 43.12 15.78
C GLU A 84 -13.10 44.26 15.95
N ALA A 85 -12.49 44.41 17.12
CA ALA A 85 -11.42 45.39 17.36
C ALA A 85 -10.18 45.09 16.49
N LYS A 86 -9.74 43.82 16.41
CA LYS A 86 -8.66 43.41 15.50
C LYS A 86 -9.02 43.62 14.03
N ARG A 87 -10.30 43.42 13.66
CA ARG A 87 -10.79 43.66 12.31
C ARG A 87 -10.73 45.15 11.97
N ARG A 88 -11.16 46.03 12.87
CA ARG A 88 -11.06 47.50 12.74
C ARG A 88 -9.61 47.98 12.68
N GLU A 89 -8.73 47.39 13.49
CA GLU A 89 -7.29 47.67 13.47
C GLU A 89 -6.63 47.23 12.14
N ALA A 90 -6.99 46.06 11.60
CA ALA A 90 -6.55 45.61 10.28
C ALA A 90 -7.11 46.44 9.11
N LEU A 91 -8.23 47.13 9.32
CA LEU A 91 -8.85 48.07 8.38
C LEU A 91 -8.34 49.51 8.54
N GLY A 92 -7.47 49.79 9.52
CA GLY A 92 -6.92 51.14 9.78
C GLY A 92 -7.95 52.14 10.32
N GLU A 93 -9.07 51.67 10.86
CA GLU A 93 -10.11 52.53 11.45
C GLU A 93 -9.75 52.84 12.92
N ASP A 94 -9.16 54.02 13.14
CA ASP A 94 -8.86 54.55 14.47
C ASP A 94 -10.17 54.73 15.28
N PRO A 95 -10.32 54.08 16.46
CA PRO A 95 -11.55 54.12 17.25
C PRO A 95 -11.90 55.52 17.80
N ASN A 96 -11.02 56.51 17.70
CA ASN A 96 -11.24 57.86 18.23
C ASN A 96 -11.72 58.89 17.18
N VAL A 97 -11.89 58.51 15.91
CA VAL A 97 -12.27 59.47 14.83
C VAL A 97 -13.79 59.65 14.69
N HIS A 98 -14.60 58.83 15.38
CA HIS A 98 -16.06 58.87 15.23
C HIS A 98 -16.82 59.84 16.16
N LYS A 99 -16.13 60.59 17.04
CA LYS A 99 -16.85 61.45 18.00
C LYS A 99 -17.15 62.89 17.57
N ASP A 100 -16.56 63.43 16.51
CA ASP A 100 -16.80 64.84 16.15
C ASP A 100 -16.75 65.13 14.64
N LYS A 101 -17.33 64.24 13.82
CA LYS A 101 -17.86 64.72 12.54
C LYS A 101 -19.29 65.16 12.81
N LYS A 102 -19.45 66.43 13.23
CA LYS A 102 -20.71 67.14 12.99
C LYS A 102 -21.04 66.87 11.52
N GLU A 103 -22.01 65.99 11.26
CA GLU A 103 -22.46 65.72 9.90
C GLU A 103 -22.73 67.08 9.30
N GLU A 104 -21.99 67.45 8.25
CA GLU A 104 -22.28 68.67 7.54
C GLU A 104 -23.77 68.63 7.20
N PRO A 105 -24.53 69.69 7.52
CA PRO A 105 -25.95 69.65 7.30
C PRO A 105 -26.19 69.32 5.83
N ARG A 106 -27.07 68.34 5.61
CA ARG A 106 -27.44 67.86 4.26
C ARG A 106 -27.75 69.07 3.37
N LYS A 107 -27.38 69.00 2.09
CA LYS A 107 -27.64 70.06 1.11
C LYS A 107 -29.12 70.46 1.10
N SER A 108 -30.03 69.50 1.22
CA SER A 108 -31.47 69.73 1.36
C SER A 108 -31.82 70.51 2.63
N HIS A 109 -31.20 70.18 3.76
CA HIS A 109 -31.43 70.88 5.02
C HIS A 109 -30.92 72.33 4.96
N LYS A 110 -29.75 72.56 4.34
CA LYS A 110 -29.23 73.90 4.05
C LYS A 110 -30.19 74.69 3.15
N GLN A 111 -30.76 74.05 2.12
CA GLN A 111 -31.73 74.69 1.24
C GLN A 111 -33.03 75.05 1.97
N VAL A 112 -33.59 74.15 2.80
CA VAL A 112 -34.80 74.43 3.60
C VAL A 112 -34.59 75.62 4.52
N GLU A 113 -33.44 75.70 5.19
CA GLU A 113 -33.11 76.81 6.07
C GLU A 113 -32.96 78.14 5.31
N HIS A 114 -32.30 78.11 4.15
CA HIS A 114 -32.19 79.27 3.25
C HIS A 114 -33.56 79.75 2.78
N SER A 115 -34.43 78.84 2.32
CA SER A 115 -35.80 79.14 1.90
C SER A 115 -36.62 79.74 3.05
N ARG A 116 -36.50 79.20 4.27
CA ARG A 116 -37.16 79.74 5.47
C ARG A 116 -36.74 81.19 5.73
N GLN A 117 -35.45 81.49 5.65
CA GLN A 117 -34.93 82.84 5.87
C GLN A 117 -35.40 83.81 4.79
N ARG A 118 -35.38 83.40 3.51
CA ARG A 118 -35.88 84.21 2.39
C ARG A 118 -37.37 84.53 2.53
N LEU A 119 -38.19 83.55 2.88
CA LEU A 119 -39.63 83.74 3.09
C LEU A 119 -39.94 84.62 4.31
N THR A 120 -39.20 84.45 5.40
CA THR A 120 -39.33 85.29 6.60
C THR A 120 -39.01 86.74 6.28
N LYS A 121 -37.94 86.98 5.51
CA LYS A 121 -37.59 88.34 5.06
C LYS A 121 -38.68 88.93 4.18
N LEU A 122 -39.17 88.18 3.20
CA LEU A 122 -40.23 88.65 2.30
C LEU A 122 -41.54 88.98 3.05
N LEU A 123 -41.90 88.19 4.05
CA LEU A 123 -43.05 88.48 4.92
C LEU A 123 -42.88 89.81 5.67
N ARG A 124 -41.70 90.05 6.24
CA ARG A 124 -41.40 91.31 6.93
C ARG A 124 -41.47 92.50 5.98
N ASP A 125 -40.73 92.45 4.88
CA ASP A 125 -40.67 93.52 3.88
C ASP A 125 -42.06 93.81 3.29
N GLY A 126 -42.86 92.77 3.03
CA GLY A 126 -44.25 92.90 2.55
C GLY A 126 -45.18 93.54 3.59
N THR A 127 -45.06 93.15 4.86
CA THR A 127 -45.86 93.72 5.95
C THR A 127 -45.55 95.19 6.14
N GLU A 128 -44.28 95.59 6.04
CA GLU A 128 -43.87 96.99 6.09
C GLU A 128 -44.49 97.81 4.95
N LEU A 129 -44.50 97.30 3.72
CA LEU A 129 -45.10 97.98 2.56
C LEU A 129 -46.60 98.26 2.72
N VAL A 130 -47.36 97.33 3.32
CA VAL A 130 -48.79 97.49 3.61
C VAL A 130 -49.00 98.46 4.78
N THR A 131 -48.24 98.29 5.86
CA THR A 131 -48.34 99.11 7.08
C THR A 131 -48.00 100.58 6.79
N ASN A 132 -47.11 100.85 5.83
CA ASN A 132 -46.76 102.22 5.42
C ASN A 132 -47.97 103.03 4.92
N VAL A 133 -49.00 102.41 4.36
CA VAL A 133 -50.24 103.12 3.96
C VAL A 133 -51.01 103.57 5.19
N GLN A 134 -51.14 102.70 6.18
CA GLN A 134 -51.83 102.99 7.44
C GLN A 134 -51.11 104.10 8.21
N ILE A 135 -49.78 104.01 8.36
CA ILE A 135 -48.98 105.03 9.03
C ILE A 135 -49.13 106.40 8.34
N ALA A 136 -49.15 106.43 7.00
CA ALA A 136 -49.35 107.68 6.26
C ALA A 136 -50.77 108.25 6.44
N ALA A 137 -51.79 107.39 6.51
CA ALA A 137 -53.17 107.79 6.78
C ALA A 137 -53.32 108.34 8.21
N ASP A 138 -52.75 107.67 9.21
CA ASP A 138 -52.74 108.10 10.61
C ASP A 138 -52.02 109.44 10.80
N ALA A 139 -50.90 109.64 10.11
CA ALA A 139 -50.18 110.90 10.11
C ALA A 139 -51.04 112.05 9.53
N ARG A 140 -51.74 111.81 8.41
CA ARG A 140 -52.66 112.81 7.81
C ARG A 140 -53.87 113.09 8.70
N GLU A 141 -54.44 112.07 9.33
CA GLU A 141 -55.55 112.20 10.28
C GLU A 141 -55.15 113.06 11.49
N THR A 142 -53.98 112.79 12.05
CA THR A 142 -53.44 113.55 13.18
C THR A 142 -53.23 115.02 12.80
N GLN A 143 -52.68 115.28 11.62
CA GLN A 143 -52.52 116.63 11.09
C GLN A 143 -53.87 117.34 10.89
N ARG A 144 -54.88 116.64 10.34
CA ARG A 144 -56.22 117.22 10.14
C ARG A 144 -56.84 117.62 11.47
N ARG A 145 -56.78 116.77 12.50
CA ARG A 145 -57.32 117.08 13.83
C ARG A 145 -56.70 118.34 14.43
N ALA A 146 -55.38 118.49 14.32
CA ALA A 146 -54.68 119.69 14.79
C ALA A 146 -55.16 120.96 14.06
N GLU A 147 -55.31 120.90 12.73
CA GLU A 147 -55.83 122.02 11.93
C GLU A 147 -57.29 122.35 12.27
N GLU A 148 -58.13 121.35 12.51
CA GLU A 148 -59.53 121.57 12.90
C GLU A 148 -59.68 122.18 14.29
N GLU A 149 -58.84 121.80 15.24
CA GLU A 149 -58.80 122.37 16.58
C GLU A 149 -58.44 123.86 16.53
N GLU A 150 -57.42 124.24 15.75
CA GLU A 150 -57.04 125.65 15.56
C GLU A 150 -58.14 126.46 14.84
N LEU A 151 -58.75 125.92 13.78
CA LEU A 151 -59.87 126.59 13.11
C LEU A 151 -61.07 126.77 14.04
N ARG A 152 -61.38 125.76 14.87
CA ARG A 152 -62.45 125.85 15.87
C ARG A 152 -62.16 126.94 16.90
N ARG A 153 -60.92 127.01 17.38
CA ARG A 153 -60.46 128.04 18.31
C ARG A 153 -60.63 129.44 17.71
N LEU A 154 -60.16 129.66 16.48
CA LEU A 154 -60.30 130.94 15.78
C LEU A 154 -61.77 131.32 15.56
N ARG A 155 -62.63 130.35 15.23
CA ARG A 155 -64.08 130.59 15.07
C ARG A 155 -64.71 131.05 16.39
N ILE A 156 -64.39 130.40 17.51
CA ILE A 156 -64.91 130.77 18.84
C ILE A 156 -64.45 132.17 19.22
N GLU A 157 -63.16 132.48 19.06
CA GLU A 157 -62.61 133.81 19.36
C GLU A 157 -63.31 134.91 18.55
N ARG A 158 -63.56 134.65 17.27
CA ARG A 158 -64.26 135.58 16.38
C ARG A 158 -65.71 135.81 16.79
N LEU A 159 -66.42 134.75 17.17
CA LEU A 159 -67.80 134.85 17.67
C LEU A 159 -67.88 135.63 18.98
N ASP A 160 -66.93 135.42 19.90
CA ASP A 160 -66.85 136.14 21.17
C ASP A 160 -66.55 137.64 20.94
N ASN A 161 -65.62 137.96 20.04
CA ASN A 161 -65.32 139.33 19.66
C ASN A 161 -66.53 140.03 19.03
N GLU A 162 -67.23 139.38 18.10
CA GLU A 162 -68.44 139.94 17.49
C GLU A 162 -69.60 140.04 18.50
N ALA A 163 -69.70 139.14 19.47
CA ALA A 163 -70.67 139.24 20.56
C ALA A 163 -70.39 140.49 21.41
N LYS A 164 -69.13 140.69 21.84
CA LYS A 164 -68.69 141.85 22.61
C LYS A 164 -68.92 143.17 21.87
N THR A 165 -68.43 143.30 20.64
CA THR A 165 -68.60 144.54 19.86
C THR A 165 -70.06 144.82 19.53
N SER A 166 -70.86 143.78 19.26
CA SER A 166 -72.29 143.95 19.03
C SER A 166 -73.05 144.41 20.27
N LEU A 167 -72.67 143.90 21.45
CA LEU A 167 -73.24 144.31 22.73
C LEU A 167 -72.89 145.77 23.04
N GLU A 168 -71.62 146.17 22.88
CA GLU A 168 -71.17 147.56 23.07
C GLU A 168 -71.94 148.52 22.16
N LYS A 169 -72.03 148.23 20.85
CA LYS A 169 -72.80 149.03 19.88
C LYS A 169 -74.29 149.08 20.25
N PHE A 170 -74.87 147.97 20.69
CA PHE A 170 -76.28 147.91 21.10
C PHE A 170 -76.57 148.75 22.35
N GLU A 171 -75.68 148.70 23.35
CA GLU A 171 -75.79 149.55 24.55
C GLU A 171 -75.66 151.03 24.20
N GLU A 172 -74.74 151.40 23.31
CA GLU A 172 -74.59 152.79 22.84
C GLU A 172 -75.85 153.30 22.13
N ILE A 173 -76.42 152.50 21.22
CA ILE A 173 -77.69 152.78 20.54
C ILE A 173 -78.79 152.98 21.59
N THR A 174 -78.91 152.05 22.55
CA THR A 174 -79.92 152.11 23.61
C THR A 174 -79.79 153.38 24.47
N LYS A 175 -78.56 153.77 24.83
CA LYS A 175 -78.30 155.03 25.57
C LYS A 175 -78.71 156.27 24.76
N LYS A 176 -78.45 156.29 23.44
CA LYS A 176 -78.84 157.39 22.54
C LYS A 176 -80.35 157.45 22.29
N TRP A 177 -81.05 156.31 22.30
CA TRP A 177 -82.52 156.29 22.26
C TRP A 177 -83.15 157.00 23.45
N LEU A 178 -82.58 156.82 24.66
CA LEU A 178 -83.05 157.51 25.87
C LEU A 178 -82.88 159.04 25.79
N SER A 179 -81.84 159.52 25.10
CA SER A 179 -81.59 160.96 24.93
C SER A 179 -82.40 161.60 23.79
N THR A 180 -82.99 160.82 22.89
CA THR A 180 -83.90 161.35 21.85
C THR A 180 -85.16 161.98 22.44
N GLY A 181 -85.68 161.46 23.56
CA GLY A 181 -86.89 161.96 24.22
C GLY A 181 -86.75 163.36 24.86
N THR A 182 -85.52 163.86 25.05
CA THR A 182 -85.27 165.15 25.70
C THR A 182 -85.12 166.33 24.73
N LYS A 183 -84.92 166.06 23.43
CA LYS A 183 -84.81 167.10 22.40
C LYS A 183 -86.19 167.69 22.10
N LYS A 184 -86.30 169.01 21.93
CA LYS A 184 -87.59 169.70 21.66
C LYS A 184 -87.72 170.19 20.21
N ILE A 185 -86.64 170.15 19.43
CA ILE A 185 -86.58 170.61 18.04
C ILE A 185 -86.81 169.40 17.12
N PRO A 186 -87.91 169.35 16.34
CA PRO A 186 -88.23 168.21 15.49
C PRO A 186 -87.16 167.86 14.44
N GLN A 187 -86.42 168.85 13.92
CA GLN A 187 -85.30 168.62 13.00
C GLN A 187 -84.15 167.85 13.68
N GLU A 188 -83.74 168.26 14.88
CA GLU A 188 -82.68 167.59 15.65
C GLU A 188 -83.09 166.21 16.17
N GLN A 189 -84.39 166.01 16.41
CA GLN A 189 -84.97 164.69 16.72
C GLN A 189 -84.92 163.78 15.49
N TRP A 190 -85.34 164.28 14.32
CA TRP A 190 -85.33 163.52 13.08
C TRP A 190 -83.91 163.10 12.67
N GLU A 191 -82.93 164.00 12.74
CA GLU A 191 -81.52 163.68 12.45
C GLU A 191 -80.97 162.59 13.39
N LEU A 192 -81.31 162.66 14.69
CA LEU A 192 -80.87 161.66 15.66
C LEU A 192 -81.55 160.31 15.42
N LEU A 193 -82.86 160.29 15.13
CA LEU A 193 -83.59 159.08 14.79
C LEU A 193 -83.07 158.43 13.50
N ASN A 194 -82.77 159.22 12.48
CA ASN A 194 -82.17 158.74 11.24
C ASN A 194 -80.76 158.16 11.48
N SER A 195 -79.95 158.83 12.33
CA SER A 195 -78.65 158.31 12.75
C SER A 195 -78.74 157.01 13.56
N GLN A 196 -79.74 156.89 14.46
CA GLN A 196 -80.00 155.66 15.20
C GLN A 196 -80.47 154.52 14.28
N GLN A 197 -81.34 154.80 13.32
CA GLN A 197 -81.76 153.84 12.30
C GLN A 197 -80.56 153.34 11.48
N GLN A 198 -79.64 154.24 11.11
CA GLN A 198 -78.41 153.87 10.42
C GLN A 198 -77.50 152.99 11.29
N GLN A 199 -77.37 153.26 12.59
CA GLN A 199 -76.59 152.43 13.52
C GLN A 199 -77.18 151.04 13.72
N CYS A 200 -78.51 150.92 13.83
CA CYS A 200 -79.20 149.62 13.84
C CYS A 200 -79.02 148.87 12.52
N GLY A 201 -79.10 149.58 11.38
CA GLY A 201 -78.82 149.03 10.05
C GLY A 201 -77.41 148.45 9.97
N GLN A 202 -76.40 149.21 10.41
CA GLN A 202 -75.01 148.77 10.44
C GLN A 202 -74.81 147.53 11.32
N LEU A 203 -75.45 147.46 12.48
CA LEU A 203 -75.37 146.27 13.36
C LEU A 203 -75.97 145.03 12.70
N ILE A 204 -77.11 145.17 12.02
CA ILE A 204 -77.75 144.08 11.27
C ILE A 204 -76.88 143.66 10.08
N GLU A 205 -76.26 144.61 9.37
CA GLU A 205 -75.31 144.33 8.29
C GLU A 205 -74.08 143.57 8.80
N ASP A 206 -73.49 143.96 9.93
CA ASP A 206 -72.36 143.29 10.56
C ASP A 206 -72.73 141.83 10.94
N LYS A 207 -73.92 141.61 11.52
CA LYS A 207 -74.44 140.26 11.82
C LYS A 207 -74.72 139.44 10.56
N ASN A 208 -75.33 140.03 9.54
CA ASN A 208 -75.58 139.36 8.27
C ASN A 208 -74.27 138.99 7.56
N LYS A 209 -73.24 139.84 7.67
CA LYS A 209 -71.89 139.55 7.18
C LYS A 209 -71.29 138.35 7.92
N LEU A 210 -71.35 138.32 9.26
CA LEU A 210 -70.90 137.16 10.04
C LEU A 210 -71.65 135.88 9.64
N ILE A 211 -72.98 135.95 9.48
CA ILE A 211 -73.79 134.80 9.04
C ILE A 211 -73.32 134.31 7.66
N GLY A 212 -73.07 135.22 6.71
CA GLY A 212 -72.55 134.88 5.39
C GLY A 212 -71.18 134.20 5.45
N GLU A 213 -70.28 134.68 6.31
CA GLU A 213 -68.96 134.08 6.53
C GLU A 213 -69.07 132.68 7.15
N LEU A 214 -69.94 132.48 8.14
CA LEU A 214 -70.19 131.16 8.76
C LEU A 214 -70.82 130.18 7.76
N GLN A 215 -71.76 130.63 6.93
CA GLN A 215 -72.34 129.82 5.85
C GLN A 215 -71.28 129.44 4.81
N GLN A 216 -70.36 130.35 4.48
CA GLN A 216 -69.26 130.03 3.59
C GLN A 216 -68.26 129.05 4.22
N GLU A 217 -67.97 129.20 5.52
CA GLU A 217 -67.14 128.27 6.27
C GLU A 217 -67.75 126.87 6.33
N LEU A 218 -69.08 126.77 6.51
CA LEU A 218 -69.82 125.51 6.43
C LEU A 218 -69.66 124.85 5.06
N LYS A 219 -69.88 125.59 3.97
CA LYS A 219 -69.66 125.08 2.60
C LYS A 219 -68.22 124.60 2.38
N ARG A 220 -67.23 125.34 2.87
CA ARG A 220 -65.81 124.94 2.79
C ARG A 220 -65.55 123.65 3.57
N LYS A 221 -66.22 123.43 4.70
CA LYS A 221 -66.13 122.18 5.49
C LYS A 221 -66.79 121.02 4.75
N ASP A 222 -67.94 121.21 4.12
CA ASP A 222 -68.57 120.18 3.27
C ASP A 222 -67.65 119.79 2.10
N ASP A 223 -67.05 120.77 1.41
CA ASP A 223 -66.07 120.54 0.34
C ASP A 223 -64.83 119.79 0.85
N HIS A 224 -64.35 120.11 2.05
CA HIS A 224 -63.24 119.40 2.69
C HIS A 224 -63.61 117.95 3.02
N TYR A 225 -64.80 117.71 3.57
CA TYR A 225 -65.28 116.37 3.89
C TYR A 225 -65.36 115.47 2.65
N VAL A 226 -65.87 116.01 1.53
CA VAL A 226 -65.90 115.26 0.25
C VAL A 226 -64.50 114.96 -0.26
N LYS A 227 -63.54 115.89 -0.13
CA LYS A 227 -62.14 115.66 -0.50
C LYS A 227 -61.49 114.59 0.37
N ASP A 228 -61.75 114.59 1.66
CA ASP A 228 -61.19 113.62 2.60
C ASP A 228 -61.78 112.22 2.35
N LEU A 229 -63.08 112.11 2.07
CA LEU A 229 -63.69 110.83 1.65
C LEU A 229 -63.05 110.29 0.38
N LYS A 230 -62.79 111.13 -0.63
CA LYS A 230 -62.10 110.72 -1.86
C LYS A 230 -60.69 110.22 -1.58
N LYS A 231 -59.93 110.94 -0.76
CA LYS A 231 -58.57 110.51 -0.35
C LYS A 231 -58.59 109.20 0.44
N GLN A 232 -59.54 109.03 1.36
CA GLN A 232 -59.70 107.78 2.11
C GLN A 232 -60.02 106.61 1.18
N ALA A 233 -60.88 106.82 0.16
CA ALA A 233 -61.15 105.80 -0.85
C ALA A 233 -59.89 105.45 -1.65
N GLU A 234 -59.13 106.45 -2.10
CA GLU A 234 -57.84 106.25 -2.79
C GLU A 234 -56.82 105.49 -1.91
N ASP A 235 -56.74 105.82 -0.62
CA ASP A 235 -55.87 105.14 0.34
C ASP A 235 -56.28 103.67 0.53
N ILE A 236 -57.58 103.38 0.58
CA ILE A 236 -58.12 102.00 0.64
C ILE A 236 -57.78 101.24 -0.64
N ASP A 237 -57.94 101.86 -1.82
CA ASP A 237 -57.59 101.23 -3.10
C ASP A 237 -56.09 100.92 -3.18
N ILE A 238 -55.23 101.82 -2.70
CA ILE A 238 -53.78 101.59 -2.60
C ILE A 238 -53.47 100.46 -1.61
N LEU A 239 -54.16 100.42 -0.45
CA LEU A 239 -53.99 99.37 0.54
C LEU A 239 -54.35 98.00 -0.05
N ILE A 240 -55.50 97.89 -0.71
CA ILE A 240 -55.96 96.67 -1.39
C ILE A 240 -54.94 96.26 -2.45
N GLY A 241 -54.51 97.19 -3.31
CA GLY A 241 -53.52 96.91 -4.36
C GLY A 241 -52.21 96.37 -3.81
N ARG A 242 -51.68 96.96 -2.73
CA ARG A 242 -50.45 96.49 -2.06
C ARG A 242 -50.64 95.12 -1.41
N MET A 243 -51.78 94.89 -0.75
CA MET A 243 -52.08 93.60 -0.13
C MET A 243 -52.20 92.49 -1.18
N GLU A 244 -52.90 92.74 -2.28
CA GLU A 244 -53.01 91.78 -3.38
C GLU A 244 -51.64 91.48 -4.02
N GLU A 245 -50.82 92.50 -4.25
CA GLU A 245 -49.48 92.32 -4.80
C GLU A 245 -48.57 91.56 -3.83
N GLN A 246 -48.65 91.85 -2.52
CA GLN A 246 -47.94 91.09 -1.49
C GLN A 246 -48.37 89.61 -1.49
N ILE A 247 -49.68 89.33 -1.56
CA ILE A 247 -50.19 87.95 -1.60
C ILE A 247 -49.71 87.24 -2.88
N LYS A 248 -49.80 87.89 -4.04
CA LYS A 248 -49.31 87.33 -5.32
C LYS A 248 -47.81 87.02 -5.25
N ASN A 249 -47.01 87.93 -4.70
CA ASN A 249 -45.56 87.77 -4.55
C ASN A 249 -45.20 86.68 -3.54
N LEU A 250 -45.89 86.61 -2.39
CA LEU A 250 -45.73 85.53 -1.42
C LEU A 250 -46.07 84.19 -2.07
N MET A 251 -47.23 84.04 -2.71
CA MET A 251 -47.62 82.79 -3.35
C MET A 251 -46.62 82.35 -4.43
N LYS A 252 -46.13 83.28 -5.25
CA LYS A 252 -45.12 83.00 -6.28
C LYS A 252 -43.83 82.48 -5.64
N THR A 253 -43.30 83.19 -4.65
CA THR A 253 -42.05 82.83 -3.99
C THR A 253 -42.16 81.55 -3.18
N TYR A 254 -43.27 81.31 -2.45
CA TYR A 254 -43.52 80.02 -1.79
C TYR A 254 -43.45 78.85 -2.78
N ARG A 255 -44.05 78.98 -3.97
CA ARG A 255 -43.96 77.94 -5.00
C ARG A 255 -42.53 77.75 -5.51
N GLU A 256 -41.81 78.84 -5.76
CA GLU A 256 -40.39 78.78 -6.18
C GLU A 256 -39.51 78.11 -5.14
N GLU A 257 -39.63 78.49 -3.86
CA GLU A 257 -38.89 77.90 -2.74
C GLU A 257 -39.20 76.41 -2.58
N LEU A 258 -40.48 76.03 -2.66
CA LEU A 258 -40.87 74.61 -2.59
C LEU A 258 -40.24 73.80 -3.72
N LEU A 259 -40.23 74.32 -4.94
CA LEU A 259 -39.57 73.68 -6.09
C LEU A 259 -38.04 73.60 -5.92
N GLU A 260 -37.41 74.58 -5.28
CA GLU A 260 -35.97 74.51 -4.96
C GLU A 260 -35.67 73.48 -3.89
N ILE A 261 -36.47 73.41 -2.83
CA ILE A 261 -36.38 72.40 -1.78
C ILE A 261 -36.54 71.00 -2.39
N GLU A 262 -37.57 70.78 -3.20
CA GLU A 262 -37.81 69.50 -3.87
C GLU A 262 -36.63 69.11 -4.76
N ARG A 263 -36.12 70.02 -5.60
CA ARG A 263 -34.94 69.79 -6.43
C ARG A 263 -33.71 69.41 -5.60
N ALA A 264 -33.51 70.06 -4.45
CA ALA A 264 -32.41 69.72 -3.54
C ALA A 264 -32.56 68.28 -3.00
N PHE A 265 -33.74 67.89 -2.50
CA PHE A 265 -34.01 66.52 -2.04
C PHE A 265 -33.86 65.48 -3.15
N GLU A 266 -34.34 65.77 -4.36
CA GLU A 266 -34.18 64.88 -5.51
C GLU A 266 -32.72 64.70 -5.92
N SER A 267 -31.93 65.78 -5.88
CA SER A 267 -30.49 65.72 -6.16
C SER A 267 -29.77 64.85 -5.14
N GLU A 268 -30.06 65.00 -3.85
CA GLU A 268 -29.47 64.17 -2.79
C GLU A 268 -29.86 62.71 -2.92
N ARG A 269 -31.14 62.44 -3.22
CA ARG A 269 -31.63 61.09 -3.47
C ARG A 269 -30.90 60.46 -4.66
N ARG A 270 -30.71 61.19 -5.75
CA ARG A 270 -29.96 60.74 -6.93
C ARG A 270 -28.48 60.46 -6.58
N GLU A 271 -27.83 61.36 -5.85
CA GLU A 271 -26.44 61.18 -5.39
C GLU A 271 -26.31 59.92 -4.52
N LEU A 272 -27.24 59.72 -3.57
CA LEU A 272 -27.25 58.54 -2.70
C LEU A 272 -27.47 57.25 -3.51
N LEU A 273 -28.45 57.22 -4.42
CA LEU A 273 -28.70 56.07 -5.29
C LEU A 273 -27.50 55.76 -6.19
N ASN A 274 -26.88 56.77 -6.80
CA ASN A 274 -25.68 56.61 -7.61
C ASN A 274 -24.51 56.08 -6.78
N SER A 275 -24.31 56.59 -5.56
CA SER A 275 -23.26 56.10 -4.66
C SER A 275 -23.47 54.63 -4.28
N SER A 276 -24.71 54.22 -4.02
CA SER A 276 -25.07 52.83 -3.70
C SER A 276 -24.89 51.92 -4.92
N ARG A 277 -25.36 52.36 -6.09
CA ARG A 277 -25.17 51.66 -7.36
C ARG A 277 -23.69 51.45 -7.66
N ASN A 278 -22.87 52.49 -7.53
CA ASN A 278 -21.42 52.39 -7.76
C ASN A 278 -20.74 51.41 -6.79
N LYS A 279 -21.15 51.39 -5.52
CA LYS A 279 -20.64 50.41 -4.54
C LYS A 279 -21.03 48.98 -4.95
N TRP A 280 -22.27 48.78 -5.39
CA TRP A 280 -22.75 47.49 -5.86
C TRP A 280 -22.02 47.03 -7.13
N GLU A 281 -21.88 47.91 -8.12
CA GLU A 281 -21.16 47.62 -9.37
C GLU A 281 -19.68 47.28 -9.10
N LYS A 282 -19.01 48.01 -8.21
CA LYS A 282 -17.64 47.68 -7.75
C LYS A 282 -17.57 46.32 -7.07
N GLY A 283 -18.52 45.99 -6.20
CA GLY A 283 -18.59 44.69 -5.54
C GLY A 283 -18.82 43.54 -6.54
N MET A 284 -19.70 43.75 -7.52
CA MET A 284 -19.95 42.79 -8.60
C MET A 284 -18.72 42.61 -9.49
N GLN A 285 -18.01 43.69 -9.81
CA GLN A 285 -16.77 43.62 -10.58
C GLN A 285 -15.70 42.84 -9.82
N ALA A 286 -15.45 43.18 -8.55
CA ALA A 286 -14.49 42.46 -7.72
C ALA A 286 -14.81 40.96 -7.59
N ARG A 287 -16.10 40.60 -7.53
CA ARG A 287 -16.53 39.20 -7.57
C ARG A 287 -16.18 38.53 -8.90
N ARG A 288 -16.49 39.17 -10.04
CA ARG A 288 -16.16 38.64 -11.37
C ARG A 288 -14.65 38.47 -11.55
N ASP A 289 -13.87 39.46 -11.13
CA ASP A 289 -12.41 39.41 -11.22
C ASP A 289 -11.83 38.26 -10.38
N LYS A 290 -12.40 38.03 -9.18
CA LYS A 290 -12.03 36.89 -8.33
C LYS A 290 -12.41 35.54 -8.96
N GLU A 291 -13.60 35.44 -9.55
CA GLU A 291 -14.03 34.22 -10.26
C GLU A 291 -13.12 33.92 -11.46
N LEU A 292 -12.69 34.94 -12.20
CA LEU A 292 -11.70 34.81 -13.27
C LEU A 292 -10.34 34.36 -12.75
N GLU A 293 -9.85 34.97 -11.66
CA GLU A 293 -8.58 34.58 -11.04
C GLU A 293 -8.61 33.12 -10.55
N ASP A 294 -9.71 32.68 -9.93
CA ASP A 294 -9.88 31.29 -9.51
C ASP A 294 -9.88 30.31 -10.71
N LEU A 295 -10.50 30.69 -11.83
CA LEU A 295 -10.48 29.91 -13.08
C LEU A 295 -9.07 29.85 -13.68
N MET A 296 -8.36 30.98 -13.74
CA MET A 296 -6.97 31.03 -14.23
C MET A 296 -6.05 30.17 -13.36
N ASN A 297 -6.22 30.20 -12.04
CA ASN A 297 -5.43 29.38 -11.13
C ASN A 297 -5.76 27.88 -11.25
N ARG A 298 -7.01 27.52 -11.56
CA ARG A 298 -7.34 26.13 -11.90
C ARG A 298 -6.70 25.70 -13.22
N MET A 299 -6.74 26.55 -14.23
CA MET A 299 -6.14 26.28 -15.54
C MET A 299 -4.63 26.07 -15.42
N LYS A 300 -3.92 26.95 -14.69
CA LYS A 300 -2.48 26.78 -14.40
C LYS A 300 -2.17 25.45 -13.71
N LYS A 301 -2.96 25.05 -12.72
CA LYS A 301 -2.78 23.74 -12.05
C LYS A 301 -2.97 22.57 -13.00
N VAL A 302 -3.95 22.66 -13.92
CA VAL A 302 -4.15 21.62 -14.94
C VAL A 302 -2.94 21.56 -15.87
N GLU A 303 -2.44 22.69 -16.35
CA GLU A 303 -1.22 22.76 -17.16
C GLU A 303 0.00 22.18 -16.42
N GLU A 304 0.16 22.49 -15.12
CA GLU A 304 1.21 21.90 -14.28
C GLU A 304 1.11 20.38 -14.20
N TYR A 305 -0.10 19.83 -14.00
CA TYR A 305 -0.31 18.37 -13.97
C TYR A 305 -0.08 17.72 -15.34
N GLU A 306 -0.49 18.36 -16.43
CA GLU A 306 -0.20 17.87 -17.78
C GLU A 306 1.30 17.83 -18.06
N ASN A 307 2.03 18.85 -17.63
CA ASN A 307 3.49 18.89 -17.72
C ASN A 307 4.13 17.77 -16.90
N GLN A 308 3.69 17.55 -15.66
CA GLN A 308 4.18 16.45 -14.82
C GLN A 308 3.88 15.07 -15.44
N LEU A 309 2.68 14.89 -16.00
CA LEU A 309 2.30 13.64 -16.67
C LEU A 309 3.16 13.39 -17.91
N ASN A 310 3.43 14.43 -18.69
CA ASN A 310 4.32 14.33 -19.85
C ASN A 310 5.77 14.01 -19.44
N GLN A 311 6.27 14.62 -18.36
CA GLN A 311 7.59 14.30 -17.81
C GLN A 311 7.66 12.82 -17.38
N LEU A 312 6.66 12.33 -16.65
CA LEU A 312 6.60 10.92 -16.25
C LEU A 312 6.55 9.98 -17.46
N ARG A 313 5.76 10.29 -18.49
CA ARG A 313 5.72 9.50 -19.74
C ARG A 313 7.09 9.40 -20.42
N VAL A 314 7.84 10.51 -20.44
CA VAL A 314 9.19 10.53 -21.01
C VAL A 314 10.13 9.70 -20.15
N GLN A 315 10.10 9.86 -18.83
CA GLN A 315 10.91 9.08 -17.89
C GLN A 315 10.63 7.58 -18.00
N ASP A 316 9.36 7.17 -17.96
CA ASP A 316 8.96 5.77 -18.13
C ASP A 316 9.43 5.21 -19.48
N GLY A 317 9.36 6.02 -20.55
CA GLY A 317 9.87 5.66 -21.87
C GLY A 317 11.39 5.47 -21.90
N GLU A 318 12.13 6.36 -21.23
CA GLU A 318 13.59 6.26 -21.06
C GLU A 318 13.99 5.04 -20.22
N GLU A 319 13.31 4.79 -19.11
CA GLU A 319 13.52 3.62 -18.26
C GLU A 319 13.24 2.32 -19.00
N TYR A 320 12.13 2.26 -19.74
CA TYR A 320 11.80 1.13 -20.61
C TYR A 320 12.90 0.89 -21.65
N ASN A 321 13.36 1.94 -22.33
CA ASN A 321 14.45 1.83 -23.31
C ASN A 321 15.75 1.34 -22.66
N LEU A 322 16.08 1.84 -21.47
CA LEU A 322 17.25 1.42 -20.71
C LEU A 322 17.17 -0.08 -20.36
N ILE A 323 16.03 -0.54 -19.84
CA ILE A 323 15.81 -1.94 -19.50
C ILE A 323 15.84 -2.80 -20.76
N LYS A 324 15.21 -2.36 -21.84
CA LYS A 324 15.23 -3.04 -23.14
C LYS A 324 16.66 -3.23 -23.64
N ILE A 325 17.48 -2.18 -23.65
CA ILE A 325 18.90 -2.26 -24.05
C ILE A 325 19.66 -3.25 -23.17
N LYS A 326 19.46 -3.21 -21.84
CA LYS A 326 20.10 -4.16 -20.91
C LYS A 326 19.75 -5.61 -21.23
N LEU A 327 18.46 -5.91 -21.39
CA LEU A 327 17.99 -7.26 -21.70
C LEU A 327 18.45 -7.73 -23.09
N GLU A 328 18.44 -6.85 -24.09
CA GLU A 328 18.98 -7.16 -25.42
C GLU A 328 20.48 -7.49 -25.35
N ASN A 329 21.25 -6.75 -24.57
CA ASN A 329 22.67 -7.03 -24.33
C ASN A 329 22.89 -8.38 -23.60
N ASP A 330 22.10 -8.67 -22.57
CA ASP A 330 22.18 -9.95 -21.84
C ASP A 330 21.86 -11.13 -22.76
N VAL A 331 20.84 -10.99 -23.62
CA VAL A 331 20.51 -12.00 -24.64
C VAL A 331 21.67 -12.20 -25.61
N GLN A 332 22.30 -11.12 -26.09
CA GLN A 332 23.49 -11.22 -26.95
C GLN A 332 24.64 -11.94 -26.25
N LEU A 333 24.92 -11.62 -24.98
CA LEU A 333 25.96 -12.27 -24.19
C LEU A 333 25.69 -13.77 -23.99
N LEU A 334 24.46 -14.14 -23.63
CA LEU A 334 24.06 -15.54 -23.47
C LEU A 334 24.13 -16.32 -24.79
N GLN A 335 23.75 -15.70 -25.91
CA GLN A 335 23.91 -16.29 -27.23
C GLN A 335 25.40 -16.54 -27.55
N GLN A 336 26.27 -15.59 -27.25
CA GLN A 336 27.71 -15.75 -27.43
C GLN A 336 28.27 -16.89 -26.57
N GLN A 337 27.90 -16.96 -25.29
CA GLN A 337 28.30 -18.04 -24.39
C GLN A 337 27.81 -19.41 -24.88
N LEU A 338 26.56 -19.50 -25.35
CA LEU A 338 26.01 -20.71 -25.94
C LEU A 338 26.81 -21.13 -27.19
N GLN A 339 27.15 -20.19 -28.06
CA GLN A 339 27.95 -20.46 -29.26
C GLN A 339 29.34 -20.97 -28.90
N GLN A 340 29.99 -20.35 -27.90
CA GLN A 340 31.27 -20.80 -27.35
C GLN A 340 31.17 -22.21 -26.77
N MET A 341 30.14 -22.48 -25.97
CA MET A 341 29.88 -23.80 -25.39
C MET A 341 29.61 -24.87 -26.45
N LYS A 342 28.86 -24.55 -27.51
CA LYS A 342 28.66 -25.46 -28.65
C LYS A 342 29.99 -25.81 -29.33
N ALA A 343 30.86 -24.82 -29.55
CA ALA A 343 32.17 -25.05 -30.14
C ALA A 343 33.07 -25.92 -29.24
N THR A 344 33.06 -25.71 -27.91
CA THR A 344 33.84 -26.56 -26.99
C THR A 344 33.29 -27.98 -26.91
N TYR A 345 31.96 -28.17 -26.93
CA TYR A 345 31.38 -29.50 -26.99
C TYR A 345 31.69 -30.24 -28.29
N GLN A 346 31.62 -29.55 -29.44
CA GLN A 346 31.99 -30.15 -30.71
C GLN A 346 33.46 -30.61 -30.71
N LEU A 347 34.36 -29.77 -30.21
CA LEU A 347 35.77 -30.14 -30.04
C LEU A 347 35.95 -31.34 -29.11
N ASN A 348 35.23 -31.38 -27.99
CA ASN A 348 35.29 -32.51 -27.06
C ASN A 348 34.69 -33.79 -27.65
N GLN A 349 33.64 -33.68 -28.46
CA GLN A 349 33.06 -34.80 -29.19
C GLN A 349 34.07 -35.38 -30.18
N GLU A 350 34.76 -34.53 -30.95
CA GLU A 350 35.83 -34.96 -31.86
C GLU A 350 36.98 -35.64 -31.10
N LYS A 351 37.39 -35.09 -29.95
CA LYS A 351 38.40 -35.72 -29.07
C LYS A 351 37.94 -37.09 -28.55
N LEU A 352 36.67 -37.22 -28.15
CA LEU A 352 36.13 -38.48 -27.65
C LEU A 352 36.01 -39.52 -28.77
N GLU A 353 35.56 -39.12 -29.95
CA GLU A 353 35.50 -39.95 -31.14
C GLU A 353 36.89 -40.47 -31.51
N TYR A 354 37.90 -39.60 -31.49
CA TYR A 354 39.29 -40.00 -31.67
C TYR A 354 39.74 -41.03 -30.62
N ASN A 355 39.50 -40.77 -29.33
CA ASN A 355 39.84 -41.71 -28.25
C ASN A 355 39.12 -43.06 -28.41
N TYR A 356 37.85 -43.05 -28.81
CA TYR A 356 37.08 -44.25 -29.08
C TYR A 356 37.68 -45.05 -30.24
N GLN A 357 38.05 -44.39 -31.34
CA GLN A 357 38.71 -45.05 -32.47
C GLN A 357 40.04 -45.68 -32.07
N VAL A 358 40.84 -45.02 -31.23
CA VAL A 358 42.09 -45.56 -30.70
C VAL A 358 41.81 -46.81 -29.84
N LEU A 359 40.85 -46.73 -28.91
CA LEU A 359 40.46 -47.87 -28.07
C LEU A 359 39.92 -49.04 -28.90
N LYS A 360 39.09 -48.76 -29.90
CA LYS A 360 38.53 -49.77 -30.81
C LYS A 360 39.62 -50.49 -31.58
N LYS A 361 40.60 -49.75 -32.14
CA LYS A 361 41.77 -50.36 -32.79
C LYS A 361 42.54 -51.25 -31.82
N ARG A 362 42.76 -50.79 -30.58
CA ARG A 362 43.42 -51.59 -29.54
C ARG A 362 42.64 -52.86 -29.18
N ASP A 363 41.31 -52.80 -29.13
CA ASP A 363 40.46 -53.96 -28.87
C ASP A 363 40.43 -54.94 -30.04
N GLU A 364 40.44 -54.46 -31.28
CA GLU A 364 40.61 -55.28 -32.48
C GLU A 364 41.95 -56.01 -32.44
N GLU A 365 43.06 -55.30 -32.15
CA GLU A 365 44.40 -55.87 -31.96
C GLU A 365 44.44 -56.91 -30.81
N ASN A 366 43.84 -56.58 -29.67
CA ASN A 366 43.73 -57.50 -28.53
C ASN A 366 42.90 -58.73 -28.89
N THR A 367 41.83 -58.58 -29.67
CA THR A 367 40.97 -59.69 -30.12
C THR A 367 41.73 -60.60 -31.08
N VAL A 368 42.50 -60.03 -32.01
CA VAL A 368 43.41 -60.80 -32.87
C VAL A 368 44.42 -61.58 -32.03
N THR A 369 45.09 -60.93 -31.08
CA THR A 369 46.05 -61.55 -30.17
C THR A 369 45.42 -62.68 -29.34
N LYS A 370 44.24 -62.45 -28.74
CA LYS A 370 43.48 -63.47 -28.01
C LYS A 370 43.11 -64.64 -28.91
N SER A 371 42.69 -64.40 -30.16
CA SER A 371 42.36 -65.47 -31.11
C SER A 371 43.60 -66.32 -31.48
N GLN A 372 44.78 -65.70 -31.60
CA GLN A 372 46.04 -66.39 -31.86
C GLN A 372 46.46 -67.25 -30.66
N GLN A 373 46.38 -66.69 -29.45
CA GLN A 373 46.64 -67.42 -28.21
C GLN A 373 45.67 -68.60 -28.01
N LYS A 374 44.36 -68.41 -28.27
CA LYS A 374 43.36 -69.49 -28.22
C LYS A 374 43.70 -70.63 -29.20
N ARG A 375 44.09 -70.30 -30.44
CA ARG A 375 44.56 -71.29 -31.42
C ARG A 375 45.84 -72.01 -30.99
N ARG A 376 46.73 -71.35 -30.24
CA ARG A 376 47.93 -71.98 -29.66
C ARG A 376 47.53 -72.97 -28.56
N ILE A 377 46.61 -72.60 -27.68
CA ILE A 377 46.09 -73.45 -26.60
C ILE A 377 45.42 -74.70 -27.17
N THR A 378 44.56 -74.58 -28.18
CA THR A 378 43.90 -75.74 -28.81
C THR A 378 44.92 -76.71 -29.40
N ARG A 379 45.97 -76.22 -30.10
CA ARG A 379 47.06 -77.07 -30.61
C ARG A 379 47.80 -77.83 -29.51
N LEU A 380 48.04 -77.19 -28.37
CA LEU A 380 48.67 -77.83 -27.22
C LEU A 380 47.74 -78.87 -26.56
N GLN A 381 46.44 -78.58 -26.47
CA GLN A 381 45.44 -79.52 -25.97
C GLN A 381 45.31 -80.76 -26.87
N ASP A 382 45.32 -80.59 -28.20
CA ASP A 382 45.29 -81.72 -29.14
C ASP A 382 46.55 -82.59 -29.01
N ALA A 383 47.72 -81.98 -28.85
CA ALA A 383 48.96 -82.71 -28.59
C ALA A 383 48.90 -83.50 -27.27
N LEU A 384 48.36 -82.90 -26.21
CA LEU A 384 48.17 -83.54 -24.90
C LEU A 384 47.18 -84.72 -25.00
N ASN A 385 46.05 -84.54 -25.68
CA ASN A 385 45.08 -85.61 -25.89
C ASN A 385 45.65 -86.77 -26.71
N ASN A 386 46.44 -86.48 -27.75
CA ASN A 386 47.15 -87.51 -28.52
C ASN A 386 48.13 -88.31 -27.66
N LEU A 387 48.83 -87.66 -26.72
CA LEU A 387 49.71 -88.34 -25.77
C LEU A 387 48.92 -89.20 -24.77
N ARG A 388 47.77 -88.71 -24.27
CA ARG A 388 46.86 -89.50 -23.42
C ARG A 388 46.38 -90.76 -24.13
N ILE A 389 45.93 -90.66 -25.39
CA ILE A 389 45.49 -91.83 -26.18
C ILE A 389 46.62 -92.84 -26.36
N LYS A 390 47.87 -92.40 -26.57
CA LYS A 390 49.03 -93.30 -26.67
C LYS A 390 49.32 -94.02 -25.35
N LEU A 391 49.23 -93.30 -24.23
CA LEU A 391 49.39 -93.87 -22.89
C LEU A 391 48.31 -94.93 -22.61
N ASP A 392 47.04 -94.62 -22.88
CA ASP A 392 45.92 -95.55 -22.67
C ASP A 392 46.07 -96.83 -23.51
N LYS A 393 46.56 -96.71 -24.75
CA LYS A 393 46.89 -97.88 -25.59
C LYS A 393 48.00 -98.75 -24.97
N GLN A 394 49.06 -98.15 -24.44
CA GLN A 394 50.12 -98.91 -23.76
C GLN A 394 49.63 -99.59 -22.49
N ILE A 395 48.79 -98.92 -21.70
CA ILE A 395 48.18 -99.50 -20.50
C ILE A 395 47.29 -100.70 -20.88
N LYS A 396 46.50 -100.57 -21.96
CA LYS A 396 45.64 -101.67 -22.43
C LYS A 396 46.47 -102.86 -22.93
N GLN A 397 47.50 -102.61 -23.73
CA GLN A 397 48.43 -103.65 -24.20
C GLN A 397 49.08 -104.40 -23.01
N GLY A 398 49.58 -103.67 -22.01
CA GLY A 398 50.20 -104.28 -20.82
C GLY A 398 49.21 -105.05 -19.92
N LYS A 399 47.91 -104.70 -19.95
CA LYS A 399 46.87 -105.48 -19.27
C LYS A 399 46.56 -106.79 -20.01
N ASP A 400 46.42 -106.73 -21.32
CA ASP A 400 46.11 -107.89 -22.15
C ASP A 400 47.26 -108.92 -22.11
N ASP A 401 48.52 -108.46 -22.16
CA ASP A 401 49.71 -109.32 -22.04
C ASP A 401 49.80 -110.00 -20.65
N ASN A 402 49.52 -109.27 -19.57
CA ASN A 402 49.48 -109.85 -18.22
C ASN A 402 48.37 -110.88 -18.05
N GLN A 403 47.20 -110.62 -18.63
CA GLN A 403 46.07 -111.55 -18.59
C GLN A 403 46.42 -112.86 -19.31
N ALA A 404 47.02 -112.77 -20.51
CA ALA A 404 47.48 -113.94 -21.27
C ALA A 404 48.50 -114.78 -20.49
N LEU A 405 49.51 -114.15 -19.88
CA LEU A 405 50.51 -114.85 -19.06
C LEU A 405 49.89 -115.50 -17.82
N THR A 406 48.89 -114.87 -17.22
CA THR A 406 48.19 -115.41 -16.03
C THR A 406 47.37 -116.66 -16.40
N ASP A 407 46.74 -116.68 -17.57
CA ASP A 407 45.94 -117.81 -18.02
C ASP A 407 46.82 -119.01 -18.43
N ASP A 408 47.99 -118.78 -19.02
CA ASP A 408 48.98 -119.83 -19.27
C ASP A 408 49.55 -120.43 -17.98
N LEU A 409 49.80 -119.60 -16.95
CA LEU A 409 50.21 -120.08 -15.63
C LEU A 409 49.14 -120.98 -14.99
N LYS A 410 47.86 -120.57 -15.04
CA LYS A 410 46.75 -121.39 -14.52
C LYS A 410 46.69 -122.74 -15.24
N ARG A 411 46.80 -122.74 -16.58
CA ARG A 411 46.78 -123.97 -17.38
C ARG A 411 47.88 -124.96 -16.97
N ILE A 412 49.10 -124.48 -16.76
CA ILE A 412 50.24 -125.32 -16.35
C ILE A 412 50.04 -125.86 -14.92
N VAL A 413 49.52 -125.04 -14.00
CA VAL A 413 49.24 -125.48 -12.62
C VAL A 413 48.18 -126.58 -12.58
N ASP A 414 47.13 -126.49 -13.40
CA ASP A 414 46.09 -127.50 -13.45
C ASP A 414 46.59 -128.83 -14.06
N GLN A 415 47.41 -128.78 -15.12
CA GLN A 415 48.09 -129.96 -15.66
C GLN A 415 48.99 -130.64 -14.62
N TYR A 416 49.67 -129.86 -13.78
CA TYR A 416 50.51 -130.39 -12.69
C TYR A 416 49.67 -131.09 -11.60
N LYS A 417 48.52 -130.52 -11.22
CA LYS A 417 47.61 -131.12 -10.22
C LYS A 417 47.02 -132.45 -10.69
N GLU A 418 46.65 -132.57 -11.96
CA GLU A 418 46.15 -133.84 -12.51
C GLU A 418 47.20 -134.94 -12.51
N LEU A 419 48.45 -134.61 -12.84
CA LEU A 419 49.55 -135.57 -12.80
C LEU A 419 49.78 -136.10 -11.38
N GLN A 420 49.73 -135.22 -10.38
CA GLN A 420 49.90 -135.60 -8.98
C GLN A 420 48.77 -136.51 -8.47
N LYS A 421 47.53 -136.31 -8.94
CA LYS A 421 46.39 -137.20 -8.63
C LYS A 421 46.57 -138.59 -9.23
N LYS A 422 47.00 -138.68 -10.50
CA LYS A 422 47.26 -139.98 -11.17
C LYS A 422 48.34 -140.77 -10.45
N MET A 423 49.42 -140.12 -10.01
CA MET A 423 50.52 -140.77 -9.29
C MET A 423 50.07 -141.42 -7.97
N ARG A 424 49.20 -140.77 -7.19
CA ARG A 424 48.66 -141.35 -5.94
C ARG A 424 47.71 -142.53 -6.20
N HIS A 425 46.94 -142.48 -7.28
CA HIS A 425 45.99 -143.54 -7.60
C HIS A 425 46.70 -144.85 -7.98
N PHE A 426 47.79 -144.79 -8.75
CA PHE A 426 48.57 -145.97 -9.11
C PHE A 426 49.24 -146.66 -7.92
N ALA A 427 49.82 -145.88 -6.99
CA ALA A 427 50.48 -146.45 -5.80
C ALA A 427 49.53 -147.30 -4.94
N ILE A 428 48.28 -146.86 -4.77
CA ILE A 428 47.26 -147.59 -3.97
C ILE A 428 46.80 -148.88 -4.67
N VAL A 429 46.72 -148.87 -6.00
CA VAL A 429 46.26 -150.03 -6.79
C VAL A 429 47.33 -151.12 -6.81
N ASP A 430 48.61 -150.76 -6.91
CA ASP A 430 49.72 -151.71 -6.92
C ASP A 430 49.89 -152.40 -5.55
N GLU A 431 49.72 -151.67 -4.44
CA GLU A 431 49.82 -152.22 -3.09
C GLU A 431 48.73 -153.26 -2.78
N LYS A 432 47.51 -153.04 -3.25
CA LYS A 432 46.39 -154.01 -3.13
C LYS A 432 46.62 -155.28 -3.95
N LYS A 433 47.06 -155.13 -5.21
CA LYS A 433 47.36 -156.29 -6.07
C LYS A 433 48.45 -157.18 -5.48
N PHE A 434 49.45 -156.58 -4.83
CA PHE A 434 50.55 -157.34 -4.21
C PHE A 434 50.08 -158.15 -2.99
N THR A 435 49.20 -157.59 -2.16
CA THR A 435 48.70 -158.26 -0.95
C THR A 435 47.77 -159.43 -1.27
N ASP A 436 46.89 -159.27 -2.27
CA ASP A 436 45.96 -160.33 -2.68
C ASP A 436 46.68 -161.57 -3.24
N ILE A 437 47.75 -161.37 -4.02
CA ILE A 437 48.55 -162.48 -4.59
C ILE A 437 49.33 -163.24 -3.50
N TRP A 438 49.78 -162.55 -2.46
CA TRP A 438 50.54 -163.17 -1.37
C TRP A 438 49.69 -164.14 -0.54
N LEU A 439 48.48 -163.73 -0.17
CA LEU A 439 47.56 -164.55 0.63
C LEU A 439 47.16 -165.84 -0.11
N MET A 440 46.91 -165.75 -1.42
CA MET A 440 46.53 -166.90 -2.25
C MET A 440 47.62 -167.99 -2.26
N ASN A 441 48.88 -167.60 -2.44
CA ASN A 441 49.99 -168.55 -2.48
C ASN A 441 50.30 -169.19 -1.11
N GLU A 442 50.04 -168.47 -0.01
CA GLU A 442 50.27 -168.97 1.34
C GLU A 442 49.28 -170.07 1.73
N GLU A 443 48.01 -169.95 1.30
CA GLU A 443 46.99 -171.00 1.48
C GLU A 443 47.33 -172.29 0.71
N GLU A 444 47.72 -172.17 -0.57
CA GLU A 444 48.07 -173.33 -1.41
C GLU A 444 49.25 -174.14 -0.84
N MET A 445 50.24 -173.47 -0.26
CA MET A 445 51.37 -174.12 0.39
C MET A 445 50.98 -174.87 1.67
N LYS A 446 50.06 -174.31 2.47
CA LYS A 446 49.59 -174.94 3.72
C LYS A 446 48.86 -176.26 3.43
N GLU A 447 48.06 -176.32 2.37
CA GLU A 447 47.39 -177.56 1.95
C GLU A 447 48.35 -178.68 1.50
N LEU A 448 49.44 -178.33 0.82
CA LEU A 448 50.43 -179.31 0.34
C LEU A 448 51.20 -179.98 1.48
N VAL A 449 51.51 -179.23 2.54
CA VAL A 449 52.22 -179.76 3.71
C VAL A 449 51.36 -180.75 4.49
N ILE A 450 50.06 -180.49 4.64
CA ILE A 450 49.13 -181.42 5.31
C ILE A 450 49.04 -182.75 4.54
N ARG A 451 48.96 -182.69 3.20
CA ARG A 451 48.97 -183.89 2.35
C ARG A 451 50.25 -184.71 2.46
N ALA A 452 51.41 -184.05 2.57
CA ALA A 452 52.68 -184.73 2.75
C ALA A 452 52.76 -185.46 4.10
N LEU A 453 52.21 -184.87 5.16
CA LEU A 453 52.18 -185.45 6.50
C LEU A 453 51.23 -186.64 6.61
N ASP A 454 50.07 -186.60 5.95
CA ASP A 454 49.17 -187.76 5.86
C ASP A 454 49.82 -188.91 5.08
N SER A 455 50.59 -188.60 4.04
CA SER A 455 51.34 -189.60 3.28
C SER A 455 52.44 -190.26 4.13
N ASP A 456 53.13 -189.47 4.97
CA ASP A 456 54.15 -189.94 5.90
C ASP A 456 53.59 -190.84 7.01
N ARG A 457 52.38 -190.52 7.50
CA ARG A 457 51.64 -191.34 8.47
C ARG A 457 51.32 -192.73 7.93
N ILE A 458 50.81 -192.79 6.71
CA ILE A 458 50.40 -194.06 6.07
C ILE A 458 51.61 -194.98 5.86
N ILE A 459 52.75 -194.42 5.45
CA ILE A 459 53.99 -195.18 5.25
C ILE A 459 54.51 -195.74 6.57
N HIS A 460 54.50 -194.94 7.63
CA HIS A 460 55.00 -195.36 8.94
C HIS A 460 54.12 -196.44 9.60
N GLU A 461 52.79 -196.34 9.53
CA GLU A 461 51.89 -197.32 10.17
C GLU A 461 51.74 -198.65 9.38
N GLN A 462 51.76 -198.62 8.04
CA GLN A 462 51.41 -199.81 7.23
C GLN A 462 52.61 -200.61 6.69
N GLN A 463 53.76 -199.99 6.38
CA GLN A 463 54.89 -200.68 5.72
C GLN A 463 56.08 -200.99 6.65
N LEU A 464 56.22 -200.28 7.77
CA LEU A 464 57.41 -200.36 8.62
C LEU A 464 57.15 -200.95 10.03
N GLY A 465 55.89 -201.16 10.43
CA GLY A 465 55.54 -201.85 11.69
C GLY A 465 55.94 -201.13 12.99
N LEU A 466 56.26 -199.83 12.91
CA LEU A 466 56.60 -198.97 14.05
C LEU A 466 55.49 -197.92 14.29
N PRO A 467 55.19 -197.53 15.54
CA PRO A 467 54.22 -196.47 15.81
C PRO A 467 54.75 -195.09 15.35
N TRP A 468 53.97 -194.39 14.52
CA TRP A 468 54.30 -193.07 13.94
C TRP A 468 54.18 -191.91 14.95
N LYS A 469 55.02 -190.89 14.81
CA LYS A 469 54.96 -189.62 15.58
C LYS A 469 55.17 -188.42 14.66
N ALA A 470 54.25 -187.46 14.73
CA ALA A 470 54.24 -186.27 13.88
C ALA A 470 55.34 -185.24 14.26
N PRO A 471 55.95 -184.54 13.28
CA PRO A 471 56.90 -183.44 13.51
C PRO A 471 56.23 -182.12 13.94
N ASP A 472 57.00 -181.24 14.58
CA ASP A 472 56.57 -179.91 15.03
C ASP A 472 56.38 -178.94 13.85
N LEU A 473 55.21 -178.29 13.79
CA LEU A 473 54.74 -177.44 12.69
C LEU A 473 54.64 -175.94 13.05
N SER A 474 55.31 -175.52 14.12
CA SER A 474 55.27 -174.14 14.66
C SER A 474 55.62 -173.01 13.67
N PHE A 475 56.17 -173.29 12.49
CA PHE A 475 56.49 -172.28 11.47
C PHE A 475 55.30 -171.88 10.58
N MET A 476 54.15 -172.57 10.64
CA MET A 476 52.99 -172.34 9.77
C MET A 476 51.98 -171.29 10.29
N ASP A 477 52.20 -170.76 11.49
CA ASP A 477 51.29 -169.83 12.18
C ASP A 477 51.50 -168.34 11.83
N ASN A 478 52.51 -168.00 11.02
CA ASN A 478 52.70 -166.63 10.55
C ASN A 478 51.76 -166.33 9.38
N VAL A 479 51.19 -165.11 9.36
CA VAL A 479 50.37 -164.60 8.25
C VAL A 479 50.91 -163.24 7.81
N GLY A 480 51.46 -163.15 6.58
CA GLY A 480 51.75 -161.90 5.86
C GLY A 480 53.20 -161.37 5.84
N PRO A 481 53.54 -160.46 4.87
CA PRO A 481 54.93 -160.14 4.50
C PRO A 481 55.64 -159.10 5.38
N LEU A 482 56.96 -159.27 5.57
CA LEU A 482 57.87 -158.40 6.33
C LEU A 482 58.20 -157.08 5.56
N VAL A 483 57.98 -155.96 6.24
CA VAL A 483 58.02 -154.55 5.77
C VAL A 483 59.42 -154.03 5.41
N ARG A 484 59.49 -153.04 4.50
CA ARG A 484 60.67 -152.16 4.32
C ARG A 484 60.30 -150.67 4.50
N GLN A 485 60.95 -149.99 5.45
CA GLN A 485 60.83 -148.55 5.69
C GLN A 485 61.74 -147.76 4.74
N GLU A 486 61.20 -146.79 4.00
CA GLU A 486 62.00 -145.80 3.26
C GLU A 486 61.69 -144.35 3.66
N LYS A 487 62.76 -143.55 3.70
CA LYS A 487 62.87 -142.19 4.24
C LYS A 487 62.62 -141.10 3.17
N VAL A 488 61.83 -140.10 3.58
CA VAL A 488 61.66 -138.69 3.14
C VAL A 488 62.55 -138.11 2.03
N LYS A 489 61.92 -137.36 1.10
CA LYS A 489 62.45 -136.09 0.52
C LYS A 489 61.35 -135.02 0.39
N LYS A 490 61.68 -133.77 0.79
CA LYS A 490 60.83 -132.55 0.79
C LYS A 490 60.96 -131.75 -0.53
N THR A 491 59.96 -130.96 -0.90
CA THR A 491 59.84 -130.22 -2.18
C THR A 491 59.87 -128.70 -2.01
N ALA A 492 60.37 -127.99 -3.04
CA ALA A 492 60.81 -126.60 -3.12
C ALA A 492 59.86 -125.47 -2.67
N SER A 493 58.57 -125.74 -2.42
CA SER A 493 57.63 -124.73 -1.91
C SER A 493 57.91 -124.32 -0.46
N MET A 494 58.60 -125.15 0.34
CA MET A 494 58.98 -124.80 1.71
C MET A 494 60.26 -123.95 1.79
N LEU A 495 61.16 -124.03 0.80
CA LEU A 495 62.44 -123.30 0.80
C LEU A 495 62.30 -121.79 0.49
N ALA A 496 61.30 -121.38 -0.29
CA ALA A 496 61.04 -119.97 -0.59
C ALA A 496 60.24 -119.25 0.52
N GLN A 497 59.46 -120.00 1.31
CA GLN A 497 58.74 -119.48 2.46
C GLN A 497 59.65 -119.35 3.69
N GLU A 498 60.77 -120.10 3.75
CA GLU A 498 61.76 -120.05 4.83
C GLU A 498 62.69 -118.82 4.74
N VAL A 499 62.98 -118.28 3.54
CA VAL A 499 63.82 -117.06 3.36
C VAL A 499 63.06 -115.76 3.68
N MET A 500 61.73 -115.75 3.59
CA MET A 500 60.90 -114.58 3.88
C MET A 500 60.24 -114.64 5.28
N ALA A 501 60.33 -115.77 5.98
CA ALA A 501 59.81 -115.95 7.34
C ALA A 501 60.90 -116.00 8.43
N SER A 502 62.19 -115.90 8.07
CA SER A 502 63.32 -115.83 9.01
C SER A 502 63.86 -114.40 9.19
N SER A 503 63.02 -113.45 9.64
CA SER A 503 63.48 -112.15 10.15
C SER A 503 62.53 -111.52 11.17
N ALA A 504 62.10 -112.33 12.15
CA ALA A 504 61.79 -111.88 13.51
C ALA A 504 61.72 -113.09 14.46
N ASP A 505 62.81 -113.37 15.17
CA ASP A 505 62.71 -113.98 16.51
C ASP A 505 63.79 -113.37 17.42
N GLY A 506 63.51 -113.30 18.72
CA GLY A 506 64.46 -112.91 19.77
C GLY A 506 65.67 -113.86 19.81
N SER A 507 66.69 -113.72 20.65
CA SER A 507 66.77 -113.10 21.97
C SER A 507 68.25 -113.13 22.42
N MET A 508 68.63 -112.13 23.22
CA MET A 508 69.92 -111.90 23.92
C MET A 508 70.20 -112.95 25.04
N PRO A 509 71.30 -112.93 25.85
CA PRO A 509 72.76 -112.68 25.72
C PRO A 509 73.54 -113.83 26.50
N PRO A 510 74.61 -113.71 27.34
CA PRO A 510 75.69 -112.70 27.52
C PRO A 510 77.15 -113.22 27.84
N LEU A 511 78.11 -112.31 27.63
CA LEU A 511 79.33 -111.96 28.42
C LEU A 511 80.51 -112.95 28.58
N GLY A 512 81.71 -112.50 28.15
CA GLY A 512 82.99 -113.01 28.64
C GLY A 512 84.18 -112.76 27.71
N ASP A 513 85.03 -111.83 28.12
CA ASP A 513 86.34 -111.39 27.59
C ASP A 513 87.23 -112.40 26.85
N GLY A 514 88.07 -111.85 25.96
CA GLY A 514 89.49 -112.21 25.95
C GLY A 514 90.13 -112.63 24.62
N GLN A 515 90.99 -111.71 24.14
CA GLN A 515 92.32 -111.96 23.57
C GLN A 515 92.51 -112.36 22.09
N ASN A 516 93.48 -111.62 21.52
CA ASN A 516 94.38 -111.90 20.39
C ASN A 516 94.50 -113.38 19.97
N ILE A 517 94.67 -113.64 18.67
CA ILE A 517 95.96 -114.01 18.04
C ILE A 517 95.72 -114.30 16.53
N SER A 518 96.81 -114.06 15.79
CA SER A 518 97.11 -114.06 14.35
C SER A 518 96.82 -115.30 13.49
N ASP A 519 96.76 -115.00 12.17
CA ASP A 519 97.27 -115.71 11.00
C ASP A 519 96.68 -117.05 10.51
N GLY A 520 96.47 -117.09 9.17
CA GLY A 520 96.75 -118.32 8.40
C GLY A 520 95.80 -118.72 7.27
N SER A 521 95.82 -117.99 6.12
CA SER A 521 95.53 -118.43 4.72
C SER A 521 94.14 -118.98 4.37
N SER A 522 93.43 -118.66 3.29
CA SER A 522 93.48 -117.78 2.10
C SER A 522 92.12 -118.03 1.41
N GLN A 523 91.36 -117.17 0.74
CA GLN A 523 91.35 -115.76 0.33
C GLN A 523 89.83 -115.52 0.06
N ALA A 524 89.18 -114.56 0.74
CA ALA A 524 89.03 -113.16 0.35
C ALA A 524 88.09 -112.93 -0.86
N GLU A 525 87.15 -111.97 -0.87
CA GLU A 525 86.42 -111.19 0.14
C GLU A 525 85.35 -110.36 -0.64
N PRO A 526 84.32 -109.83 0.01
CA PRO A 526 83.20 -109.07 -0.58
C PRO A 526 83.32 -107.54 -0.32
N TYR A 527 82.37 -106.71 -0.82
CA TYR A 527 82.10 -105.38 -0.26
C TYR A 527 80.58 -105.07 -0.13
N PRO A 528 80.14 -104.24 0.86
CA PRO A 528 78.77 -104.13 1.37
C PRO A 528 78.04 -102.79 1.01
N PRO A 529 76.74 -102.61 1.37
CA PRO A 529 75.85 -101.55 0.88
C PRO A 529 75.83 -100.26 1.76
N PHE A 530 75.48 -99.12 1.14
CA PHE A 530 75.37 -97.79 1.78
C PHE A 530 74.18 -97.65 2.74
N SER A 531 74.33 -96.82 3.79
CA SER A 531 73.30 -96.56 4.81
C SER A 531 72.23 -95.52 4.39
N ALA A 532 71.00 -95.70 4.84
CA ALA A 532 69.83 -94.86 4.53
C ALA A 532 69.95 -93.38 4.94
N ARG A 533 70.95 -93.01 5.76
CA ARG A 533 71.20 -91.61 6.18
C ARG A 533 71.89 -90.79 5.09
N THR A 534 72.70 -91.43 4.25
CA THR A 534 73.46 -90.79 3.16
C THR A 534 72.58 -90.42 1.96
N VAL A 535 71.52 -91.19 1.71
CA VAL A 535 70.55 -90.95 0.62
C VAL A 535 69.68 -89.72 0.88
N LYS A 536 69.39 -89.40 2.14
CA LYS A 536 68.58 -88.23 2.52
C LYS A 536 69.34 -86.90 2.33
N GLN A 537 70.66 -86.91 2.57
CA GLN A 537 71.52 -85.72 2.46
C GLN A 537 71.82 -85.33 0.99
N ILE A 538 71.75 -86.29 0.06
CA ILE A 538 71.89 -86.05 -1.39
C ILE A 538 70.60 -85.45 -1.99
N LEU A 539 69.44 -85.74 -1.41
CA LEU A 539 68.14 -85.22 -1.88
C LEU A 539 67.87 -83.76 -1.48
N GLU A 540 68.47 -83.25 -0.41
CA GLU A 540 68.37 -81.83 0.00
C GLU A 540 69.31 -80.90 -0.78
N LEU A 541 70.46 -81.40 -1.26
CA LEU A 541 71.46 -80.59 -1.99
C LEU A 541 71.11 -80.35 -3.47
N LEU A 542 70.11 -81.03 -4.04
CA LEU A 542 69.70 -80.87 -5.44
C LEU A 542 68.56 -79.85 -5.65
N SER A 543 68.00 -79.28 -4.57
CA SER A 543 66.81 -78.41 -4.64
C SER A 543 67.07 -76.89 -4.51
N ASP A 544 68.27 -76.43 -4.18
CA ASP A 544 68.52 -75.01 -3.80
C ASP A 544 69.50 -74.19 -4.69
N GLU A 545 69.97 -74.69 -5.85
CA GLU A 545 70.90 -73.94 -6.71
C GLU A 545 70.29 -73.51 -8.07
N SER A 546 69.67 -72.32 -8.13
CA SER A 546 69.81 -71.37 -9.27
C SER A 546 69.00 -70.06 -9.07
N VAL A 547 69.41 -69.25 -8.08
CA VAL A 547 69.24 -67.80 -8.11
C VAL A 547 70.62 -67.18 -7.99
N LYS A 548 71.09 -66.49 -9.04
CA LYS A 548 72.21 -65.53 -8.99
C LYS A 548 71.86 -64.33 -9.85
N ASP A 549 71.57 -63.22 -9.19
CA ASP A 549 71.53 -61.87 -9.76
C ASP A 549 72.96 -61.34 -9.94
N GLU A 550 73.21 -60.69 -11.08
CA GLU A 550 74.28 -59.70 -11.23
C GLU A 550 73.69 -58.41 -11.81
N PHE A 551 73.90 -57.32 -11.07
CA PHE A 551 73.53 -55.94 -11.40
C PHE A 551 74.82 -55.20 -11.77
N TRP A 552 74.92 -54.63 -12.97
CA TRP A 552 75.90 -53.57 -13.27
C TRP A 552 75.33 -52.53 -14.24
N ALA A 553 75.69 -51.28 -13.95
CA ALA A 553 75.15 -50.04 -14.48
C ALA A 553 75.74 -49.61 -15.82
N GLY A 554 74.98 -48.79 -16.56
CA GLY A 554 75.43 -48.04 -17.74
C GLY A 554 74.41 -46.97 -18.17
N CYS A 555 74.56 -45.77 -17.62
CA CYS A 555 74.01 -44.48 -18.13
C CYS A 555 74.75 -44.07 -19.44
N PRO A 556 74.36 -43.03 -20.25
CA PRO A 556 73.95 -41.70 -19.74
C PRO A 556 73.08 -40.74 -20.65
N VAL A 557 72.69 -39.58 -20.05
CA VAL A 557 72.50 -38.19 -20.63
C VAL A 557 71.35 -37.98 -21.65
N ILE A 558 70.33 -37.11 -21.53
CA ILE A 558 70.03 -35.74 -20.97
C ILE A 558 70.71 -34.54 -21.67
N ALA A 559 69.95 -33.85 -22.53
CA ALA A 559 69.88 -32.38 -22.72
C ALA A 559 68.65 -32.13 -23.63
N GLY A 560 67.63 -31.32 -23.30
CA GLY A 560 67.63 -29.89 -22.90
C GLY A 560 67.44 -29.06 -24.18
N LEU A 561 66.30 -28.38 -24.45
CA LEU A 561 65.93 -27.01 -24.06
C LEU A 561 64.79 -26.58 -25.05
N ASP A 562 63.87 -25.64 -24.85
CA ASP A 562 64.01 -24.34 -24.19
C ASP A 562 62.63 -23.67 -23.95
N VAL A 563 62.52 -22.92 -22.85
CA VAL A 563 61.56 -21.82 -22.63
C VAL A 563 62.28 -20.79 -21.75
N HIS A 564 62.64 -19.61 -22.29
CA HIS A 564 62.23 -18.29 -21.79
C HIS A 564 62.90 -17.06 -22.47
N LEU A 565 62.08 -15.99 -22.55
CA LEU A 565 62.38 -14.54 -22.40
C LEU A 565 63.04 -13.73 -23.53
N GLU A 566 62.29 -12.73 -24.01
CA GLU A 566 62.69 -11.31 -24.17
C GLU A 566 61.40 -10.47 -23.97
N GLN A 567 61.34 -9.68 -22.89
CA GLN A 567 61.37 -8.19 -22.86
C GLN A 567 60.27 -7.48 -23.66
#